data_AF-A0A330HW48-F1
#
_entry.id   AF-A0A330HW48-F1
#
_cell.length_a   1.000
_cell.length_b   1.000
_cell.length_c   1.000
_cell.angle_alpha   90.00
_cell.angle_beta   90.00
_cell.angle_gamma   90.00
#
_symmetry.space_group_name_H-M   'P 1'
#
loop_
_entity.id
_entity.type
_entity.pdbx_description
1 polymer ?
#
loop_
_entity_poly.entity_id
_entity_poly.type
_entity_poly.pdbx_seq_one_letter_code
_entity_poly.pdbx_strand_id
1 'polypeptide(L)'
;MILRKRAIAVEGDDTLPVVTARGIPELTRSTLAALSAGRCEFRGCNKFLFEHSLTKDPGNFSEAAHVVAFRAAGPRGDVADRPAEINNIENLMLLCAECHHNIDTHPEAFPREELLAHKREHEDRIRMLADLGPELRTNVLTLKSRIGERVVEIGKDEVVAALRPRYPASSQFHVVDLTDLGDEMDPDFYQFAARKLRERVRAVYVDGGPMNEVKHLSVFGLAPIPLLVVLGNALSNTVQTDLFQSHRDKADRWTWHAGEDSTKYAVDLVREGSVEDNVAVILSLSGAISEPALPLLVDETFWLYRLTLHGVAPNPGFLRTRGDLAAFRLAYRQLLADLVRRHPTHKVIHVFPAVAAPVAISLGFDLLPKAHPALAIYDFDKRVGGFAERIRVNHYE
;
A
#
# COMPACT_ATOMS: atom_id res chain seq x y z
N MET A 1 31.70 -73.79 -14.80
CA MET A 1 30.28 -74.15 -14.96
C MET A 1 29.45 -73.24 -14.06
N ILE A 2 29.05 -72.07 -14.55
CA ILE A 2 28.14 -71.15 -13.84
C ILE A 2 27.11 -70.68 -14.86
N LEU A 3 25.86 -71.08 -14.63
CA LEU A 3 24.72 -70.91 -15.53
C LEU A 3 24.30 -69.43 -15.64
N ARG A 4 24.18 -68.95 -16.89
CA ARG A 4 23.47 -67.72 -17.23
C ARG A 4 21.98 -67.89 -16.90
N LYS A 5 21.44 -67.10 -15.97
CA LYS A 5 19.99 -66.95 -15.79
C LYS A 5 19.43 -66.13 -16.96
N ARG A 6 18.53 -66.74 -17.72
CA ARG A 6 17.73 -66.09 -18.78
C ARG A 6 16.86 -64.99 -18.18
N ALA A 7 16.84 -63.84 -18.83
CA ALA A 7 15.83 -62.81 -18.61
C ALA A 7 14.46 -63.36 -19.02
N ILE A 8 13.49 -63.27 -18.12
CA ILE A 8 12.07 -63.47 -18.44
C ILE A 8 11.61 -62.16 -19.06
N ALA A 9 11.29 -62.18 -20.35
CA ALA A 9 10.61 -61.09 -21.00
C ALA A 9 9.21 -60.99 -20.39
N VAL A 10 8.93 -59.88 -19.71
CA VAL A 10 7.56 -59.47 -19.39
C VAL A 10 7.04 -58.84 -20.67
N GLU A 11 6.10 -59.51 -21.33
CA GLU A 11 5.35 -58.95 -22.44
C GLU A 11 4.67 -57.67 -21.97
N GLY A 12 5.04 -56.54 -22.59
CA GLY A 12 4.37 -55.27 -22.41
C GLY A 12 3.03 -55.32 -23.13
N ASP A 13 1.97 -55.00 -22.42
CA ASP A 13 0.68 -54.65 -23.01
C ASP A 13 0.83 -53.28 -23.70
N ASP A 14 1.04 -53.32 -25.01
CA ASP A 14 1.39 -52.21 -25.90
C ASP A 14 0.14 -51.47 -26.40
N THR A 15 -0.83 -51.20 -25.52
CA THR A 15 -2.14 -50.64 -25.91
C THR A 15 -2.51 -49.29 -25.29
N LEU A 16 -1.59 -48.58 -24.63
CA LEU A 16 -1.84 -47.21 -24.15
C LEU A 16 -0.75 -46.23 -24.60
N PRO A 17 -1.09 -45.06 -25.20
CA PRO A 17 -0.14 -44.10 -25.76
C PRO A 17 0.55 -43.23 -24.68
N VAL A 18 0.82 -43.80 -23.50
CA VAL A 18 1.35 -43.08 -22.34
C VAL A 18 2.81 -43.47 -22.12
N VAL A 19 3.73 -42.51 -22.28
CA VAL A 19 5.16 -42.73 -22.05
C VAL A 19 5.43 -42.72 -20.54
N THR A 20 5.65 -43.89 -19.94
CA THR A 20 5.96 -44.04 -18.52
C THR A 20 7.47 -44.15 -18.27
N ALA A 21 8.14 -43.03 -17.96
CA ALA A 21 9.51 -43.04 -17.45
C ALA A 21 9.50 -43.00 -15.90
N ARG A 22 10.19 -43.94 -15.24
CA ARG A 22 10.17 -44.07 -13.76
C ARG A 22 10.74 -42.86 -13.00
N GLY A 23 11.57 -42.03 -13.64
CA GLY A 23 12.15 -40.84 -13.04
C GLY A 23 11.62 -39.57 -13.69
N ILE A 24 11.23 -38.59 -12.88
CA ILE A 24 10.98 -37.22 -13.35
C ILE A 24 12.32 -36.62 -13.80
N PRO A 25 12.44 -36.13 -15.05
CA PRO A 25 13.66 -35.52 -15.57
C PRO A 25 14.15 -34.37 -14.68
N GLU A 26 15.47 -34.18 -14.59
CA GLU A 26 16.08 -33.14 -13.76
C GLU A 26 15.59 -31.74 -14.16
N LEU A 27 15.52 -31.44 -15.46
CA LEU A 27 15.00 -30.18 -15.96
C LEU A 27 13.56 -29.94 -15.47
N THR A 28 12.68 -30.94 -15.55
CA THR A 28 11.30 -30.84 -15.06
C THR A 28 11.25 -30.56 -13.56
N ARG A 29 12.09 -31.21 -12.75
CA ARG A 29 12.17 -30.95 -11.30
C ARG A 29 12.62 -29.51 -11.01
N SER A 30 13.65 -29.05 -11.71
CA SER A 30 14.16 -27.68 -11.59
C SER A 30 13.12 -26.65 -12.03
N THR A 31 12.40 -26.90 -13.12
CA THR A 31 11.29 -26.05 -13.59
C THR A 31 10.16 -26.00 -12.56
N LEU A 32 9.76 -27.15 -11.99
CA LEU A 32 8.72 -27.20 -10.95
C LEU A 32 9.12 -26.41 -9.70
N ALA A 33 10.37 -26.56 -9.26
CA ALA A 33 10.91 -25.79 -8.15
C ALA A 33 10.95 -24.28 -8.46
N ALA A 34 11.28 -23.88 -9.69
CA ALA A 34 11.31 -22.48 -10.09
C ALA A 34 9.91 -21.85 -10.16
N LEU A 35 8.94 -22.51 -10.81
CA LEU A 35 7.57 -22.02 -10.96
C LEU A 35 6.84 -21.86 -9.62
N SER A 36 7.15 -22.73 -8.66
CA SER A 36 6.61 -22.68 -7.30
C SER A 36 7.39 -21.78 -6.34
N ALA A 37 8.50 -21.19 -6.79
CA ALA A 37 9.50 -20.50 -5.95
C ALA A 37 9.99 -21.35 -4.76
N GLY A 38 10.06 -22.67 -4.94
CA GLY A 38 10.45 -23.64 -3.92
C GLY A 38 9.47 -23.75 -2.75
N ARG A 39 8.20 -23.39 -2.97
CA ARG A 39 7.15 -23.41 -1.94
C ARG A 39 6.08 -24.44 -2.25
N CYS A 40 5.50 -25.02 -1.19
CA CYS A 40 4.38 -25.95 -1.32
C CYS A 40 3.19 -25.28 -2.04
N GLU A 41 2.74 -25.89 -3.14
CA GLU A 41 1.65 -25.41 -4.00
C GLU A 41 0.25 -25.76 -3.45
N PHE A 42 0.16 -26.50 -2.34
CA PHE A 42 -1.12 -26.76 -1.69
C PHE A 42 -1.72 -25.46 -1.15
N ARG A 43 -3.01 -25.23 -1.47
CA ARG A 43 -3.72 -24.01 -1.09
C ARG A 43 -3.66 -23.80 0.44
N GLY A 44 -3.13 -22.65 0.85
CA GLY A 44 -2.96 -22.28 2.26
C GLY A 44 -1.66 -22.74 2.94
N CYS A 45 -0.83 -23.58 2.31
CA CYS A 45 0.42 -24.05 2.92
C CYS A 45 1.59 -23.07 2.70
N ASN A 46 2.05 -22.88 1.45
CA ASN A 46 3.13 -21.97 1.08
C ASN A 46 4.49 -22.16 1.82
N LYS A 47 4.69 -23.30 2.51
CA LYS A 47 5.93 -23.63 3.24
C LYS A 47 7.12 -23.65 2.29
N PHE A 48 8.26 -23.08 2.69
CA PHE A 48 9.51 -23.17 1.93
C PHE A 48 10.10 -24.58 2.08
N LEU A 49 10.45 -25.23 0.98
CA LEU A 49 10.82 -26.65 0.96
C LEU A 49 12.32 -26.90 0.74
N PHE A 50 13.11 -25.84 0.62
CA PHE A 50 14.57 -25.92 0.43
C PHE A 50 15.39 -25.60 1.70
N GLU A 51 14.74 -25.71 2.86
CA GLU A 51 15.33 -25.51 4.19
C GLU A 51 14.63 -26.45 5.19
N HIS A 52 15.39 -27.07 6.09
CA HIS A 52 14.81 -27.88 7.16
C HIS A 52 14.09 -26.97 8.16
N SER A 53 12.80 -27.22 8.38
CA SER A 53 11.93 -26.29 9.12
C SER A 53 12.39 -25.96 10.54
N LEU A 54 13.04 -26.91 11.24
CA LEU A 54 13.49 -26.75 12.63
C LEU A 54 14.95 -26.29 12.73
N THR A 55 15.84 -26.91 11.97
CA THR A 55 17.30 -26.67 12.11
C THR A 55 17.82 -25.55 11.22
N LYS A 56 17.04 -25.13 10.21
CA LYS A 56 17.44 -24.15 9.20
C LYS A 56 18.56 -24.60 8.27
N ASP A 57 18.85 -25.91 8.26
CA ASP A 57 19.84 -26.47 7.35
C ASP A 57 19.32 -26.43 5.91
N PRO A 58 20.14 -26.00 4.94
CA PRO A 58 19.77 -26.03 3.53
C PRO A 58 19.65 -27.48 3.05
N GLY A 59 18.61 -27.78 2.26
CA GLY A 59 18.39 -29.12 1.71
C GLY A 59 17.06 -29.21 0.98
N ASN A 60 16.89 -30.20 0.10
CA ASN A 60 15.64 -30.40 -0.63
C ASN A 60 14.68 -31.32 0.14
N PHE A 61 13.60 -30.75 0.67
CA PHE A 61 12.53 -31.44 1.39
C PHE A 61 11.19 -31.42 0.62
N SER A 62 11.25 -31.17 -0.69
CA SER A 62 10.10 -31.13 -1.57
C SER A 62 9.80 -32.49 -2.20
N GLU A 63 8.52 -32.70 -2.51
CA GLU A 63 8.05 -33.85 -3.27
C GLU A 63 7.36 -33.36 -4.55
N ALA A 64 7.68 -33.99 -5.68
CA ALA A 64 6.98 -33.75 -6.94
C ALA A 64 5.81 -34.73 -7.03
N ALA A 65 4.64 -34.26 -6.58
CA ALA A 65 3.41 -35.03 -6.55
C ALA A 65 2.73 -35.01 -7.91
N HIS A 66 2.24 -36.16 -8.37
CA HIS A 66 1.44 -36.25 -9.59
C HIS A 66 -0.01 -35.88 -9.30
N VAL A 67 -0.60 -35.00 -10.11
CA VAL A 67 -2.05 -34.73 -10.07
C VAL A 67 -2.82 -35.97 -10.52
N VAL A 68 -2.41 -36.57 -11.64
CA VAL A 68 -2.86 -37.89 -12.10
C VAL A 68 -1.74 -38.91 -11.87
N ALA A 69 -1.98 -39.88 -10.99
CA ALA A 69 -0.94 -40.82 -10.53
C ALA A 69 -0.25 -41.60 -11.65
N PHE A 70 0.99 -42.01 -11.40
CA PHE A 70 1.83 -42.75 -12.35
C PHE A 70 1.27 -44.11 -12.81
N ARG A 71 0.41 -44.76 -12.01
CA ARG A 71 -0.29 -46.01 -12.38
C ARG A 71 -1.80 -45.77 -12.43
N ALA A 72 -2.52 -46.56 -13.23
CA ALA A 72 -3.99 -46.50 -13.29
C ALA A 72 -4.63 -46.76 -11.92
N ALA A 73 -4.14 -47.76 -11.18
CA ALA A 73 -4.60 -48.07 -9.82
C ALA A 73 -4.16 -47.07 -8.74
N GLY A 74 -3.43 -46.01 -9.10
CA GLY A 74 -3.02 -44.95 -8.15
C GLY A 74 -4.09 -43.87 -7.97
N PRO A 75 -3.90 -42.95 -7.02
CA PRO A 75 -4.81 -41.82 -6.79
C PRO A 75 -5.12 -41.05 -8.08
N ARG A 76 -6.41 -40.93 -8.44
CA ARG A 76 -6.88 -40.26 -9.67
C ARG A 76 -6.29 -40.85 -10.97
N GLY A 77 -5.79 -42.09 -10.94
CA GLY A 77 -5.09 -42.71 -12.07
C GLY A 77 -6.02 -43.35 -13.11
N ASP A 78 -7.20 -43.81 -12.70
CA ASP A 78 -8.19 -44.48 -13.55
C ASP A 78 -9.13 -43.45 -14.21
N VAL A 79 -8.60 -42.75 -15.21
CA VAL A 79 -9.31 -41.70 -15.94
C VAL A 79 -9.10 -41.85 -17.45
N ALA A 80 -10.15 -41.58 -18.24
CA ALA A 80 -10.10 -41.70 -19.70
C ALA A 80 -9.08 -40.73 -20.33
N ASP A 81 -9.04 -39.48 -19.85
CA ASP A 81 -8.14 -38.42 -20.36
C ASP A 81 -6.83 -38.37 -19.57
N ARG A 82 -6.16 -39.51 -19.46
CA ARG A 82 -4.87 -39.64 -18.80
C ARG A 82 -3.78 -38.91 -19.61
N PRO A 83 -2.88 -38.12 -18.98
CA PRO A 83 -1.81 -37.45 -19.69
C PRO A 83 -0.92 -38.42 -20.47
N ALA A 84 -0.63 -38.11 -21.74
CA ALA A 84 0.28 -38.90 -22.56
C ALA A 84 1.72 -38.93 -21.98
N GLU A 85 2.13 -37.86 -21.32
CA GLU A 85 3.38 -37.78 -20.57
C GLU A 85 3.08 -37.54 -19.08
N ILE A 86 3.22 -38.57 -18.27
CA ILE A 86 2.88 -38.51 -16.83
C ILE A 86 3.79 -37.55 -16.06
N ASN A 87 5.04 -37.40 -16.48
CA ASN A 87 6.00 -36.49 -15.85
C ASN A 87 5.98 -35.09 -16.47
N ASN A 88 4.93 -34.74 -17.23
CA ASN A 88 4.76 -33.39 -17.74
C ASN A 88 4.58 -32.42 -16.57
N ILE A 89 5.15 -31.22 -16.69
CA ILE A 89 5.10 -30.18 -15.67
C ILE A 89 3.66 -29.81 -15.27
N GLU A 90 2.73 -29.85 -16.22
CA GLU A 90 1.31 -29.57 -16.00
C GLU A 90 0.61 -30.63 -15.12
N ASN A 91 1.20 -31.83 -15.02
CA ASN A 91 0.71 -32.92 -14.16
C ASN A 91 1.46 -33.01 -12.82
N LEU A 92 2.37 -32.10 -12.52
CA LEU A 92 3.20 -32.13 -11.32
C LEU A 92 2.94 -30.92 -10.42
N MET A 93 2.92 -31.18 -9.11
CA MET A 93 2.87 -30.16 -8.05
C MET A 93 4.04 -30.33 -7.09
N LEU A 94 4.64 -29.23 -6.66
CA LEU A 94 5.63 -29.20 -5.59
C LEU A 94 4.93 -29.16 -4.24
N LEU A 95 5.02 -30.23 -3.45
CA LEU A 95 4.36 -30.36 -2.16
C LEU A 95 5.35 -30.68 -1.03
N CYS A 96 4.98 -30.33 0.21
CA CYS A 96 5.63 -30.94 1.38
C CYS A 96 5.08 -32.37 1.59
N ALA A 97 5.82 -33.20 2.33
CA ALA A 97 5.41 -34.57 2.64
C ALA A 97 4.01 -34.68 3.27
N GLU A 98 3.66 -33.74 4.16
CA GLU A 98 2.34 -33.70 4.82
C GLU A 98 1.20 -33.47 3.80
N CYS A 99 1.36 -32.48 2.92
CA CYS A 99 0.34 -32.15 1.91
C CYS A 99 0.26 -33.22 0.82
N HIS A 100 1.39 -33.78 0.39
CA HIS A 100 1.42 -34.87 -0.58
C HIS A 100 0.71 -36.11 -0.04
N HIS A 101 1.04 -36.52 1.20
CA HIS A 101 0.37 -37.63 1.85
C HIS A 101 -1.15 -37.40 1.95
N ASN A 102 -1.58 -36.18 2.30
CA ASN A 102 -2.98 -35.83 2.42
C ASN A 102 -3.76 -35.99 1.10
N ILE A 103 -3.20 -35.49 -0.02
CA ILE A 103 -3.89 -35.57 -1.33
C ILE A 103 -3.94 -37.00 -1.88
N ASP A 104 -2.97 -37.84 -1.55
CA ASP A 104 -2.92 -39.24 -2.01
C ASP A 104 -3.83 -40.16 -1.19
N THR A 105 -4.04 -39.85 0.08
CA THR A 105 -4.91 -40.63 0.98
C THR A 105 -6.38 -40.25 0.88
N HIS A 106 -6.71 -39.06 0.35
CA HIS A 106 -8.09 -38.57 0.20
C HIS A 106 -8.39 -38.13 -1.25
N PRO A 107 -8.28 -39.01 -2.25
CA PRO A 107 -8.44 -38.63 -3.66
C PRO A 107 -9.81 -38.08 -4.02
N GLU A 108 -10.86 -38.47 -3.29
CA GLU A 108 -12.23 -37.95 -3.43
C GLU A 108 -12.37 -36.50 -2.95
N ALA A 109 -11.61 -36.10 -1.93
CA ALA A 109 -11.60 -34.73 -1.42
C ALA A 109 -10.68 -33.81 -2.23
N PHE A 110 -9.79 -34.38 -3.04
CA PHE A 110 -8.83 -33.64 -3.88
C PHE A 110 -8.86 -34.17 -5.31
N PRO A 111 -9.98 -33.94 -6.06
CA PRO A 111 -10.06 -34.31 -7.46
C PRO A 111 -9.04 -33.53 -8.31
N ARG A 112 -8.75 -34.06 -9.51
CA ARG A 112 -7.80 -33.46 -10.47
C ARG A 112 -8.02 -31.96 -10.68
N GLU A 113 -9.26 -31.54 -10.85
CA GLU A 113 -9.61 -30.14 -11.11
C GLU A 113 -9.19 -29.22 -9.97
N GLU A 114 -9.40 -29.65 -8.73
CA GLU A 114 -9.05 -28.88 -7.53
C GLU A 114 -7.54 -28.74 -7.36
N LEU A 115 -6.78 -29.84 -7.56
CA LEU A 115 -5.32 -29.79 -7.52
C LEU A 115 -4.74 -28.89 -8.62
N LEU A 116 -5.30 -28.93 -9.83
CA LEU A 116 -4.92 -28.02 -10.90
C LEU A 116 -5.27 -26.55 -10.58
N ALA A 117 -6.37 -26.31 -9.86
CA ALA A 117 -6.70 -24.97 -9.37
C ALA A 117 -5.68 -24.48 -8.33
N HIS A 118 -5.29 -25.34 -7.38
CA HIS A 118 -4.25 -25.02 -6.39
C HIS A 118 -2.92 -24.65 -7.08
N LYS A 119 -2.50 -25.47 -8.04
CA LYS A 119 -1.30 -25.23 -8.85
C LYS A 119 -1.37 -23.87 -9.56
N ARG A 120 -2.42 -23.63 -10.35
CA ARG A 120 -2.58 -22.37 -11.11
C ARG A 120 -2.59 -21.14 -10.21
N GLU A 121 -3.37 -21.16 -9.12
CA GLU A 121 -3.41 -20.06 -8.16
C GLU A 121 -2.04 -19.75 -7.54
N HIS A 122 -1.26 -20.80 -7.23
CA HIS A 122 0.08 -20.63 -6.68
C HIS A 122 1.06 -20.08 -7.72
N GLU A 123 1.15 -20.71 -8.89
CA GLU A 123 2.08 -20.31 -9.95
C GLU A 123 1.76 -18.92 -10.51
N ASP A 124 0.48 -18.58 -10.69
CA ASP A 124 0.06 -17.24 -11.12
C ASP A 124 0.46 -16.17 -10.11
N ARG A 125 0.32 -16.47 -8.82
CA ARG A 125 0.77 -15.59 -7.73
C ARG A 125 2.29 -15.44 -7.71
N ILE A 126 3.05 -16.54 -7.87
CA ILE A 126 4.52 -16.47 -7.94
C ILE A 126 4.97 -15.65 -9.15
N ARG A 127 4.38 -15.91 -10.33
CA ARG A 127 4.67 -15.18 -11.56
C ARG A 127 4.39 -13.68 -11.39
N MET A 128 3.21 -13.32 -10.88
CA MET A 128 2.86 -11.93 -10.61
C MET A 128 3.85 -11.22 -9.67
N LEU A 129 4.38 -11.93 -8.67
CA LEU A 129 5.36 -11.37 -7.74
C LEU A 129 6.77 -11.30 -8.33
N ALA A 130 7.16 -12.28 -9.15
CA ALA A 130 8.47 -12.37 -9.78
C ALA A 130 8.61 -11.43 -11.00
N ASP A 131 7.50 -11.12 -11.67
CA ASP A 131 7.45 -10.17 -12.80
C ASP A 131 7.56 -8.70 -12.34
N LEU A 132 7.51 -8.42 -11.03
CA LEU A 132 7.71 -7.06 -10.51
C LEU A 132 9.16 -6.63 -10.70
N GLY A 133 9.38 -5.70 -11.64
CA GLY A 133 10.70 -5.18 -11.93
C GLY A 133 11.22 -4.16 -10.90
N PRO A 134 12.53 -3.84 -10.92
CA PRO A 134 13.14 -2.89 -9.99
C PRO A 134 12.49 -1.50 -9.96
N GLU A 135 11.80 -1.08 -11.03
CA GLU A 135 11.03 0.16 -11.15
C GLU A 135 9.79 0.23 -10.25
N LEU A 136 9.30 -0.93 -9.79
CA LEU A 136 8.18 -1.03 -8.86
C LEU A 136 8.63 -0.97 -7.39
N ARG A 137 9.94 -0.88 -7.11
CA ARG A 137 10.46 -0.60 -5.76
C ARG A 137 9.99 0.76 -5.28
N THR A 138 9.70 0.85 -3.99
CA THR A 138 9.38 2.12 -3.33
C THR A 138 9.99 2.18 -1.93
N ASN A 139 10.53 3.35 -1.58
CA ASN A 139 10.78 3.66 -0.18
C ASN A 139 9.45 3.85 0.55
N VAL A 140 9.42 3.56 1.84
CA VAL A 140 8.22 3.66 2.68
C VAL A 140 8.49 4.60 3.83
N LEU A 141 7.64 5.61 3.98
CA LEU A 141 7.65 6.55 5.10
C LEU A 141 6.31 6.50 5.82
N THR A 142 6.34 6.24 7.12
CA THR A 142 5.15 6.24 7.97
C THR A 142 5.26 7.32 9.04
N LEU A 143 4.23 8.13 9.21
CA LEU A 143 4.08 9.06 10.33
C LEU A 143 2.96 8.60 11.25
N LYS A 144 3.25 8.47 12.55
CA LYS A 144 2.23 8.28 13.57
C LYS A 144 2.39 9.24 14.74
N SER A 145 1.26 9.76 15.23
CA SER A 145 1.15 10.61 16.41
C SER A 145 -0.22 10.42 17.05
N ARG A 146 -0.36 10.74 18.34
CA ARG A 146 -1.67 10.68 19.02
C ARG A 146 -2.65 11.64 18.35
N ILE A 147 -3.91 11.25 18.24
CA ILE A 147 -5.00 12.10 17.74
C ILE A 147 -5.99 12.28 18.89
N GLY A 148 -5.97 13.45 19.53
CA GLY A 148 -6.49 13.58 20.90
C GLY A 148 -5.79 12.59 21.83
N GLU A 149 -6.56 11.83 22.62
CA GLU A 149 -6.01 10.84 23.57
C GLU A 149 -5.72 9.47 22.92
N ARG A 150 -6.02 9.29 21.63
CA ARG A 150 -5.95 7.96 20.98
C ARG A 150 -4.55 7.69 20.45
N VAL A 151 -3.97 6.57 20.88
CA VAL A 151 -2.79 5.97 20.25
C VAL A 151 -3.21 5.32 18.93
N VAL A 152 -2.43 5.57 17.88
CA VAL A 152 -2.67 5.05 16.54
C VAL A 152 -1.50 4.15 16.12
N GLU A 153 -1.81 3.07 15.42
CA GLU A 153 -0.80 2.15 14.90
C GLU A 153 -0.93 2.01 13.38
N ILE A 154 0.21 1.81 12.72
CA ILE A 154 0.33 1.50 11.30
C ILE A 154 1.12 0.21 11.19
N GLY A 155 0.44 -0.89 10.87
CA GLY A 155 1.03 -2.22 10.78
C GLY A 155 1.88 -2.39 9.53
N LYS A 156 2.96 -3.18 9.64
CA LYS A 156 3.84 -3.46 8.51
C LYS A 156 3.12 -4.21 7.39
N ASP A 157 2.32 -5.22 7.74
CA ASP A 157 1.65 -6.08 6.76
C ASP A 157 0.56 -5.34 6.00
N GLU A 158 -0.18 -4.44 6.66
CA GLU A 158 -1.18 -3.60 6.00
C GLU A 158 -0.54 -2.59 5.03
N VAL A 159 0.64 -2.06 5.37
CA VAL A 159 1.42 -1.20 4.46
C VAL A 159 1.87 -2.02 3.26
N VAL A 160 2.51 -3.17 3.46
CA VAL A 160 2.97 -4.03 2.36
C VAL A 160 1.83 -4.44 1.44
N ALA A 161 0.66 -4.77 1.99
CA ALA A 161 -0.52 -5.11 1.21
C ALA A 161 -1.00 -3.93 0.34
N ALA A 162 -0.98 -2.71 0.87
CA ALA A 162 -1.45 -1.51 0.19
C ALA A 162 -0.53 -1.04 -0.96
N LEU A 163 0.76 -1.40 -0.95
CA LEU A 163 1.73 -0.91 -1.93
C LEU A 163 1.46 -1.42 -3.36
N ARG A 164 0.69 -2.50 -3.54
CA ARG A 164 0.48 -3.13 -4.85
C ARG A 164 0.05 -2.11 -5.94
N PRO A 165 0.64 -2.17 -7.15
CA PRO A 165 1.57 -3.20 -7.64
C PRO A 165 3.04 -3.00 -7.19
N ARG A 166 3.36 -1.97 -6.41
CA ARG A 166 4.71 -1.72 -5.89
C ARG A 166 5.06 -2.66 -4.73
N TYR A 167 6.35 -2.73 -4.44
CA TYR A 167 6.89 -3.48 -3.31
C TYR A 167 7.99 -2.69 -2.59
N PRO A 168 8.19 -2.91 -1.28
CA PRO A 168 9.11 -2.09 -0.51
C PRO A 168 10.56 -2.32 -0.94
N ALA A 169 11.31 -1.23 -1.06
CA ALA A 169 12.73 -1.26 -1.41
C ALA A 169 13.61 -1.89 -0.33
N SER A 170 13.13 -1.90 0.92
CA SER A 170 13.78 -2.43 2.11
C SER A 170 12.74 -3.00 3.09
N SER A 171 13.12 -4.00 3.87
CA SER A 171 12.29 -4.50 4.97
C SER A 171 12.23 -3.55 6.17
N GLN A 172 13.11 -2.56 6.23
CA GLN A 172 13.14 -1.50 7.25
C GLN A 172 12.51 -0.22 6.69
N PHE A 173 11.36 0.17 7.24
CA PHE A 173 10.65 1.38 6.82
C PHE A 173 11.17 2.60 7.58
N HIS A 174 11.04 3.78 6.98
CA HIS A 174 11.29 5.04 7.67
C HIS A 174 10.08 5.37 8.54
N VAL A 175 10.18 5.10 9.84
CA VAL A 175 9.11 5.36 10.79
C VAL A 175 9.40 6.66 11.56
N VAL A 176 8.50 7.63 11.43
CA VAL A 176 8.45 8.82 12.27
C VAL A 176 7.39 8.60 13.33
N ASP A 177 7.84 8.18 14.51
CA ASP A 177 7.00 7.97 15.67
C ASP A 177 7.06 9.17 16.62
N LEU A 178 5.90 9.80 16.82
CA LEU A 178 5.69 10.94 17.69
C LEU A 178 4.73 10.61 18.85
N THR A 179 4.32 9.35 19.05
CA THR A 179 3.32 8.99 20.09
C THR A 179 3.82 9.18 21.52
N ASP A 180 5.14 9.24 21.69
CA ASP A 180 5.81 9.42 22.99
C ASP A 180 6.14 10.88 23.32
N LEU A 181 5.83 11.83 22.42
CA LEU A 181 6.20 13.25 22.61
C LEU A 181 5.21 14.04 23.47
N GLY A 182 4.22 13.38 24.07
CA GLY A 182 3.08 14.02 24.70
C GLY A 182 1.90 14.16 23.74
N ASP A 183 1.06 15.16 23.96
CA ASP A 183 -0.15 15.39 23.19
C ASP A 183 -0.43 16.88 22.97
N GLU A 184 -1.54 17.16 22.30
CA GLU A 184 -1.99 18.50 21.92
C GLU A 184 -2.44 19.39 23.10
N MET A 185 -2.28 18.95 24.35
CA MET A 185 -2.44 19.79 25.55
C MET A 185 -1.22 20.68 25.80
N ASP A 186 -0.03 20.22 25.42
CA ASP A 186 1.21 20.99 25.61
C ASP A 186 1.29 22.11 24.54
N PRO A 187 1.38 23.40 24.95
CA PRO A 187 1.49 24.52 24.02
C PRO A 187 2.64 24.41 23.01
N ASP A 188 3.73 23.73 23.38
CA ASP A 188 4.93 23.58 22.56
C ASP A 188 4.95 22.28 21.74
N PHE A 189 3.92 21.42 21.91
CA PHE A 189 3.84 20.11 21.26
C PHE A 189 4.03 20.21 19.75
N TYR A 190 3.27 21.10 19.10
CA TYR A 190 3.26 21.21 17.64
C TYR A 190 4.62 21.65 17.09
N GLN A 191 5.29 22.60 17.76
CA GLN A 191 6.59 23.13 17.37
C GLN A 191 7.67 22.07 17.54
N PHE A 192 7.68 21.38 18.69
CA PHE A 192 8.63 20.31 18.97
C PHE A 192 8.45 19.11 18.02
N ALA A 193 7.20 18.65 17.86
CA ALA A 193 6.84 17.57 16.96
C ALA A 193 7.20 17.90 15.50
N ALA A 194 6.90 19.11 15.03
CA ALA A 194 7.24 19.56 13.69
C ALA A 194 8.74 19.62 13.44
N ARG A 195 9.54 20.07 14.41
CA ARG A 195 11.01 20.06 14.30
C ARG A 195 11.53 18.63 14.15
N LYS A 196 11.13 17.72 15.05
CA LYS A 196 11.53 16.30 14.98
C LYS A 196 11.10 15.65 13.66
N LEU A 197 9.88 15.94 13.20
CA LEU A 197 9.35 15.46 11.93
C LEU A 197 10.21 15.93 10.75
N ARG A 198 10.52 17.23 10.66
CA ARG A 198 11.38 17.78 9.59
C ARG A 198 12.77 17.16 9.60
N GLU A 199 13.39 16.99 10.77
CA GLU A 199 14.70 16.35 10.92
C GLU A 199 14.67 14.92 10.37
N ARG A 200 13.65 14.12 10.73
CA ARG A 200 13.52 12.73 10.27
C ARG A 200 13.19 12.61 8.79
N VAL A 201 12.36 13.50 8.25
CA VAL A 201 12.05 13.52 6.81
C VAL A 201 13.27 13.93 6.00
N ARG A 202 14.06 14.92 6.45
CA ARG A 202 15.31 15.32 5.77
C ARG A 202 16.28 14.15 5.63
N ALA A 203 16.39 13.29 6.64
CA ALA A 203 17.25 12.10 6.61
C ALA A 203 16.87 11.09 5.50
N VAL A 204 15.67 11.17 4.91
CA VAL A 204 15.27 10.35 3.75
C VAL A 204 15.94 10.84 2.46
N TYR A 205 16.26 12.13 2.37
CA TYR A 205 16.73 12.80 1.15
C TYR A 205 18.23 13.18 1.17
N VAL A 206 18.96 12.89 2.25
CA VAL A 206 20.41 13.15 2.32
C VAL A 206 21.17 12.28 1.32
N ASP A 207 22.38 12.71 0.94
CA ASP A 207 23.26 11.88 0.12
C ASP A 207 23.64 10.58 0.85
N GLY A 208 23.71 9.48 0.12
CA GLY A 208 23.75 8.12 0.67
C GLY A 208 22.43 7.64 1.29
N GLY A 209 21.37 8.46 1.23
CA GLY A 209 20.07 8.15 1.80
C GLY A 209 19.20 7.24 0.91
N PRO A 210 18.04 6.80 1.42
CA PRO A 210 17.11 5.88 0.74
C PRO A 210 16.70 6.33 -0.66
N MET A 211 16.61 7.65 -0.86
CA MET A 211 16.20 8.25 -2.12
C MET A 211 17.29 8.24 -3.20
N ASN A 212 18.52 7.81 -2.92
CA ASN A 212 19.56 7.72 -3.94
C ASN A 212 19.34 6.55 -4.91
N GLU A 213 18.94 5.39 -4.39
CA GLU A 213 18.73 4.18 -5.21
C GLU A 213 17.32 4.10 -5.80
N VAL A 214 16.30 4.38 -4.98
CA VAL A 214 14.90 4.21 -5.37
C VAL A 214 14.22 5.58 -5.38
N LYS A 215 13.89 6.07 -6.58
CA LYS A 215 13.31 7.41 -6.81
C LYS A 215 11.78 7.43 -6.66
N HIS A 216 11.24 6.62 -5.76
CA HIS A 216 9.81 6.56 -5.44
C HIS A 216 9.59 6.47 -3.93
N LEU A 217 8.59 7.19 -3.42
CA LEU A 217 8.22 7.21 -2.00
C LEU A 217 6.73 6.91 -1.81
N SER A 218 6.40 6.03 -0.88
CA SER A 218 5.04 5.73 -0.45
C SER A 218 4.85 6.20 0.99
N VAL A 219 3.87 7.08 1.22
CA VAL A 219 3.69 7.81 2.47
C VAL A 219 2.36 7.43 3.13
N PHE A 220 2.45 7.02 4.39
CA PHE A 220 1.32 6.67 5.25
C PHE A 220 1.33 7.59 6.47
N GLY A 221 0.19 8.15 6.85
CA GLY A 221 0.12 9.12 7.94
C GLY A 221 -1.14 8.98 8.79
N LEU A 222 -0.96 8.83 10.10
CA LEU A 222 -2.01 8.97 11.11
C LEU A 222 -1.50 9.94 12.19
N ALA A 223 -1.83 11.21 12.05
CA ALA A 223 -1.43 12.27 12.98
C ALA A 223 -2.44 13.43 12.93
N PRO A 224 -2.41 14.38 13.87
CA PRO A 224 -3.16 15.63 13.78
C PRO A 224 -2.91 16.36 12.46
N ILE A 225 -3.95 17.01 11.95
CA ILE A 225 -3.92 17.69 10.64
C ILE A 225 -2.72 18.64 10.49
N PRO A 226 -2.38 19.48 11.48
CA PRO A 226 -1.22 20.37 11.36
C PRO A 226 0.10 19.63 11.09
N LEU A 227 0.34 18.48 11.75
CA LEU A 227 1.56 17.69 11.54
C LEU A 227 1.58 16.99 10.19
N LEU A 228 0.43 16.59 9.66
CA LEU A 228 0.33 16.06 8.30
C LEU A 228 0.65 17.13 7.25
N VAL A 229 0.23 18.38 7.46
CA VAL A 229 0.64 19.49 6.59
C VAL A 229 2.15 19.73 6.66
N VAL A 230 2.76 19.67 7.86
CA VAL A 230 4.22 19.76 8.02
C VAL A 230 4.93 18.63 7.28
N LEU A 231 4.43 17.39 7.40
CA LEU A 231 4.97 16.25 6.65
C LEU A 231 4.96 16.57 5.16
N GLY A 232 3.81 16.99 4.62
CA GLY A 232 3.67 17.42 3.23
C GLY A 232 4.73 18.44 2.82
N ASN A 233 4.88 19.52 3.60
CA ASN A 233 5.82 20.59 3.31
C ASN A 233 7.30 20.18 3.46
N ALA A 234 7.60 19.16 4.26
CA ALA A 234 8.95 18.64 4.43
C ALA A 234 9.35 17.63 3.34
N LEU A 235 8.38 17.05 2.62
CA LEU A 235 8.62 16.13 1.51
C LEU A 235 9.13 16.89 0.27
N SER A 236 9.98 16.22 -0.53
CA SER A 236 10.43 16.78 -1.80
C SER A 236 9.40 16.48 -2.90
N ASN A 237 8.97 17.50 -3.63
CA ASN A 237 8.10 17.35 -4.79
C ASN A 237 8.84 16.97 -6.09
N THR A 238 10.17 16.80 -6.05
CA THR A 238 10.98 16.32 -7.17
C THR A 238 11.00 14.79 -7.30
N VAL A 239 10.41 14.09 -6.33
CA VAL A 239 10.37 12.63 -6.24
C VAL A 239 8.93 12.18 -6.44
N GLN A 240 8.72 11.10 -7.22
CA GLN A 240 7.41 10.49 -7.35
C GLN A 240 6.95 9.97 -5.98
N THR A 241 5.86 10.55 -5.47
CA THR A 241 5.37 10.30 -4.11
C THR A 241 3.90 9.91 -4.15
N ASP A 242 3.60 8.74 -3.60
CA ASP A 242 2.25 8.22 -3.40
C ASP A 242 1.81 8.46 -1.95
N LEU A 243 0.63 9.07 -1.78
CA LEU A 243 0.02 9.28 -0.46
C LEU A 243 -1.10 8.26 -0.28
N PHE A 244 -1.21 7.66 0.91
CA PHE A 244 -2.21 6.63 1.19
C PHE A 244 -3.29 7.11 2.17
N GLN A 245 -4.50 6.59 2.00
CA GLN A 245 -5.66 6.84 2.85
C GLN A 245 -5.93 5.63 3.74
N SER A 246 -6.24 5.89 5.01
CA SER A 246 -6.81 4.87 5.90
C SER A 246 -8.34 4.91 5.81
N HIS A 247 -8.92 3.94 5.11
CA HIS A 247 -10.35 3.73 4.93
C HIS A 247 -10.98 3.12 6.19
N ARG A 248 -12.20 3.58 6.53
CA ARG A 248 -12.90 3.15 7.75
C ARG A 248 -13.93 2.04 7.50
N ASP A 249 -14.22 1.77 6.24
CA ASP A 249 -15.28 0.88 5.75
C ASP A 249 -14.77 -0.48 5.25
N LYS A 250 -13.47 -0.79 5.42
CA LYS A 250 -12.85 -2.04 4.97
C LYS A 250 -11.75 -2.53 5.90
N ALA A 251 -11.56 -3.85 5.96
CA ALA A 251 -10.57 -4.51 6.81
C ALA A 251 -9.13 -4.27 6.34
N ASP A 252 -8.89 -4.27 5.03
CA ASP A 252 -7.62 -3.91 4.39
C ASP A 252 -7.51 -2.39 4.23
N ARG A 253 -7.67 -1.66 5.35
CA ARG A 253 -7.93 -0.22 5.44
C ARG A 253 -6.99 0.70 4.65
N TRP A 254 -5.79 0.28 4.26
CA TRP A 254 -4.86 1.13 3.49
C TRP A 254 -4.92 0.93 1.98
N THR A 255 -5.62 -0.09 1.51
CA THR A 255 -5.76 -0.36 0.08
C THR A 255 -6.86 0.53 -0.51
N TRP A 256 -6.52 1.33 -1.51
CA TRP A 256 -7.48 2.14 -2.28
C TRP A 256 -8.63 1.30 -2.86
N HIS A 257 -9.83 1.89 -2.96
CA HIS A 257 -10.91 1.24 -3.70
C HIS A 257 -10.62 1.21 -5.20
N ALA A 258 -11.08 0.16 -5.87
CA ALA A 258 -11.18 0.14 -7.33
C ALA A 258 -12.31 1.07 -7.79
N GLY A 259 -12.09 1.78 -8.89
CA GLY A 259 -13.07 2.70 -9.47
C GLY A 259 -12.39 3.79 -10.30
N GLU A 260 -13.09 4.23 -11.35
CA GLU A 260 -12.63 5.29 -12.25
C GLU A 260 -13.31 6.64 -11.94
N ASP A 261 -14.45 6.61 -11.26
CA ASP A 261 -15.14 7.81 -10.82
C ASP A 261 -14.31 8.56 -9.77
N SER A 262 -14.27 9.88 -9.93
CA SER A 262 -13.60 10.78 -9.01
C SER A 262 -14.57 11.85 -8.50
N THR A 263 -14.39 12.17 -7.22
CA THR A 263 -15.06 13.24 -6.52
C THR A 263 -14.75 14.57 -7.19
N LYS A 264 -15.80 15.35 -7.42
CA LYS A 264 -15.69 16.72 -7.93
C LYS A 264 -15.60 17.70 -6.76
N TYR A 265 -14.79 18.73 -6.92
CA TYR A 265 -14.58 19.76 -5.91
C TYR A 265 -15.03 21.12 -6.46
N ALA A 266 -15.52 21.98 -5.57
CA ALA A 266 -15.95 23.34 -5.89
C ALA A 266 -15.20 24.34 -5.02
N VAL A 267 -14.87 25.49 -5.60
CA VAL A 267 -14.28 26.63 -4.90
C VAL A 267 -15.27 27.79 -4.96
N ASP A 268 -15.70 28.24 -3.79
CA ASP A 268 -16.61 29.37 -3.64
C ASP A 268 -15.88 30.55 -2.99
N LEU A 269 -16.15 31.76 -3.46
CA LEU A 269 -15.88 32.98 -2.70
C LEU A 269 -17.07 33.20 -1.77
N VAL A 270 -16.87 32.96 -0.48
CA VAL A 270 -17.92 33.04 0.55
C VAL A 270 -18.17 34.50 0.94
N ARG A 271 -17.09 35.28 1.07
CA ARG A 271 -17.15 36.68 1.48
C ARG A 271 -16.00 37.48 0.87
N GLU A 272 -16.29 38.68 0.39
CA GLU A 272 -15.28 39.67 -0.01
C GLU A 272 -14.73 40.38 1.21
N GLY A 273 -13.40 40.59 1.24
CA GLY A 273 -12.74 41.33 2.31
C GLY A 273 -12.46 42.77 1.93
N SER A 274 -12.40 43.66 2.91
CA SER A 274 -11.96 45.06 2.70
C SER A 274 -10.44 45.24 2.70
N VAL A 275 -9.67 44.22 3.13
CA VAL A 275 -8.19 44.25 3.18
C VAL A 275 -7.63 43.15 2.28
N GLU A 276 -6.84 43.53 1.27
CA GLU A 276 -6.32 42.62 0.24
C GLU A 276 -5.45 41.47 0.82
N ASP A 277 -4.64 41.75 1.84
CA ASP A 277 -3.74 40.75 2.44
C ASP A 277 -4.45 39.79 3.42
N ASN A 278 -5.69 40.09 3.83
CA ASN A 278 -6.44 39.27 4.78
C ASN A 278 -7.19 38.15 4.05
N VAL A 279 -6.54 36.99 3.92
CA VAL A 279 -7.08 35.85 3.17
C VAL A 279 -7.26 34.63 4.06
N ALA A 280 -8.47 34.05 4.02
CA ALA A 280 -8.82 32.82 4.71
C ALA A 280 -9.42 31.77 3.76
N VAL A 281 -9.08 30.50 3.98
CA VAL A 281 -9.56 29.35 3.20
C VAL A 281 -10.15 28.30 4.14
N ILE A 282 -11.42 27.98 3.95
CA ILE A 282 -12.11 26.86 4.58
C ILE A 282 -12.00 25.64 3.67
N LEU A 283 -11.55 24.50 4.22
CA LEU A 283 -11.61 23.20 3.53
C LEU A 283 -12.69 22.35 4.19
N SER A 284 -13.91 22.42 3.66
CA SER A 284 -15.06 21.65 4.15
C SER A 284 -15.23 20.38 3.32
N LEU A 285 -14.44 19.34 3.61
CA LEU A 285 -14.43 18.09 2.84
C LEU A 285 -14.90 16.89 3.65
N SER A 286 -14.28 16.62 4.80
CA SER A 286 -14.69 15.54 5.72
C SER A 286 -15.81 15.96 6.67
N GLY A 287 -16.06 17.26 6.79
CA GLY A 287 -17.14 17.85 7.58
C GLY A 287 -17.35 19.31 7.19
N ALA A 288 -18.56 19.82 7.42
CA ALA A 288 -18.89 21.22 7.14
C ALA A 288 -18.32 22.13 8.23
N ILE A 289 -17.70 23.25 7.81
CA ILE A 289 -17.25 24.31 8.71
C ILE A 289 -18.10 25.55 8.42
N SER A 290 -18.80 26.03 9.44
CA SER A 290 -19.58 27.27 9.38
C SER A 290 -18.73 28.48 9.79
N GLU A 291 -19.00 29.64 9.22
CA GLU A 291 -18.30 30.89 9.54
C GLU A 291 -18.28 31.26 11.04
N PRO A 292 -19.35 31.06 11.83
CA PRO A 292 -19.32 31.34 13.27
C PRO A 292 -18.35 30.47 14.08
N ALA A 293 -17.82 29.39 13.50
CA ALA A 293 -16.80 28.56 14.15
C ALA A 293 -15.38 29.12 13.97
N LEU A 294 -15.19 30.08 13.06
CA LEU A 294 -13.90 30.70 12.80
C LEU A 294 -13.49 31.61 13.97
N PRO A 295 -12.18 31.84 14.19
CA PRO A 295 -11.71 32.78 15.20
C PRO A 295 -12.21 34.19 14.92
N LEU A 296 -12.43 35.00 15.97
CA LEU A 296 -12.86 36.40 15.86
C LEU A 296 -11.95 37.28 14.99
N LEU A 297 -10.69 36.88 14.81
CA LEU A 297 -9.76 37.53 13.89
C LEU A 297 -10.28 37.54 12.43
N VAL A 298 -11.02 36.51 12.01
CA VAL A 298 -11.53 36.36 10.64
C VAL A 298 -12.85 37.10 10.49
N ASP A 299 -12.77 38.43 10.49
CA ASP A 299 -13.91 39.35 10.40
C ASP A 299 -14.22 39.79 8.94
N GLU A 300 -15.06 40.82 8.79
CA GLU A 300 -15.46 41.40 7.50
C GLU A 300 -14.28 41.96 6.67
N THR A 301 -13.09 42.10 7.26
CA THR A 301 -11.90 42.51 6.51
C THR A 301 -11.31 41.37 5.67
N PHE A 302 -11.64 40.12 5.98
CA PHE A 302 -11.08 38.93 5.34
C PHE A 302 -11.83 38.51 4.07
N TRP A 303 -11.07 38.26 3.01
CA TRP A 303 -11.49 37.48 1.86
C TRP A 303 -11.59 36.01 2.27
N LEU A 304 -12.81 35.46 2.22
CA LEU A 304 -13.09 34.11 2.66
C LEU A 304 -13.42 33.21 1.48
N TYR A 305 -12.57 32.21 1.24
CA TYR A 305 -12.78 31.18 0.23
C TYR A 305 -13.17 29.86 0.89
N ARG A 306 -13.93 29.04 0.17
CA ARG A 306 -14.27 27.67 0.58
C ARG A 306 -13.97 26.70 -0.54
N LEU A 307 -13.17 25.68 -0.25
CA LEU A 307 -13.03 24.49 -1.09
C LEU A 307 -13.86 23.36 -0.47
N THR A 308 -14.83 22.84 -1.22
CA THR A 308 -15.79 21.82 -0.75
C THR A 308 -16.09 20.77 -1.83
N LEU A 309 -16.96 19.80 -1.52
CA LEU A 309 -17.40 18.77 -2.45
C LEU A 309 -18.51 19.32 -3.35
N HIS A 310 -18.39 19.11 -4.66
CA HIS A 310 -19.39 19.56 -5.62
C HIS A 310 -20.60 18.60 -5.66
N GLY A 311 -21.79 19.12 -5.38
CA GLY A 311 -23.06 18.39 -5.52
C GLY A 311 -23.37 17.39 -4.40
N VAL A 312 -22.52 17.31 -3.35
CA VAL A 312 -22.74 16.45 -2.18
C VAL A 312 -22.28 17.15 -0.91
N ALA A 313 -22.87 16.79 0.24
CA ALA A 313 -22.45 17.36 1.52
C ALA A 313 -21.06 16.83 1.94
N PRO A 314 -20.24 17.65 2.63
CA PRO A 314 -18.98 17.20 3.24
C PRO A 314 -19.19 15.97 4.11
N ASN A 315 -18.36 14.95 3.93
CA ASN A 315 -18.50 13.68 4.63
C ASN A 315 -17.14 12.95 4.75
N PRO A 316 -16.86 12.19 5.81
CA PRO A 316 -15.56 11.53 5.99
C PRO A 316 -15.21 10.45 4.96
N GLY A 317 -16.20 9.98 4.19
CA GLY A 317 -16.06 8.90 3.21
C GLY A 317 -15.81 9.37 1.78
N PHE A 318 -15.59 10.66 1.54
CA PHE A 318 -15.44 11.22 0.19
C PHE A 318 -14.20 10.73 -0.56
N LEU A 319 -13.12 10.40 0.15
CA LEU A 319 -11.84 10.03 -0.43
C LEU A 319 -11.69 8.50 -0.51
N ARG A 320 -12.12 7.90 -1.62
CA ARG A 320 -12.21 6.43 -1.79
C ARG A 320 -11.17 5.89 -2.77
N THR A 321 -10.84 6.65 -3.81
CA THR A 321 -9.95 6.23 -4.90
C THR A 321 -8.74 7.16 -5.00
N ARG A 322 -7.68 6.71 -5.70
CA ARG A 322 -6.56 7.57 -6.07
C ARG A 322 -7.00 8.75 -6.95
N GLY A 323 -8.05 8.55 -7.75
CA GLY A 323 -8.68 9.59 -8.57
C GLY A 323 -9.27 10.72 -7.73
N ASP A 324 -9.93 10.41 -6.61
CA ASP A 324 -10.47 11.42 -5.69
C ASP A 324 -9.39 12.36 -5.15
N LEU A 325 -8.22 11.80 -4.78
CA LEU A 325 -7.08 12.58 -4.30
C LEU A 325 -6.43 13.40 -5.41
N ALA A 326 -6.29 12.83 -6.60
CA ALA A 326 -5.75 13.55 -7.76
C ALA A 326 -6.65 14.75 -8.14
N ALA A 327 -7.97 14.55 -8.13
CA ALA A 327 -8.95 15.61 -8.39
C ALA A 327 -8.89 16.72 -7.32
N PHE A 328 -8.73 16.35 -6.04
CA PHE A 328 -8.50 17.34 -4.98
C PHE A 328 -7.24 18.16 -5.26
N ARG A 329 -6.11 17.51 -5.53
CA ARG A 329 -4.83 18.18 -5.77
C ARG A 329 -4.86 19.11 -6.98
N LEU A 330 -5.66 18.78 -8.00
CA LEU A 330 -5.92 19.68 -9.12
C LEU A 330 -6.68 20.93 -8.67
N ALA A 331 -7.81 20.75 -7.97
CA ALA A 331 -8.63 21.86 -7.48
C ALA A 331 -7.87 22.76 -6.49
N TYR A 332 -7.05 22.17 -5.62
CA TYR A 332 -6.21 22.90 -4.66
C TYR A 332 -5.13 23.75 -5.37
N ARG A 333 -4.44 23.21 -6.37
CA ARG A 333 -3.45 23.98 -7.14
C ARG A 333 -4.10 25.11 -7.94
N GLN A 334 -5.31 24.90 -8.46
CA GLN A 334 -6.10 25.95 -9.11
C GLN A 334 -6.48 27.05 -8.13
N LEU A 335 -6.95 26.68 -6.92
CA LEU A 335 -7.22 27.64 -5.85
C LEU A 335 -5.97 28.46 -5.50
N LEU A 336 -4.81 27.83 -5.28
CA LEU A 336 -3.56 28.54 -4.99
C LEU A 336 -3.19 29.53 -6.10
N ALA A 337 -3.30 29.12 -7.37
CA ALA A 337 -3.03 30.00 -8.51
C ALA A 337 -3.99 31.20 -8.56
N ASP A 338 -5.27 30.98 -8.25
CA ASP A 338 -6.27 32.04 -8.20
C ASP A 338 -6.04 33.01 -7.04
N LEU A 339 -5.64 32.51 -5.87
CA LEU A 339 -5.29 33.34 -4.71
C LEU A 339 -4.07 34.21 -4.99
N VAL A 340 -3.00 33.63 -5.55
CA VAL A 340 -1.79 34.40 -5.93
C VAL A 340 -2.10 35.45 -6.98
N ARG A 341 -2.97 35.15 -7.96
CA ARG A 341 -3.37 36.12 -8.98
C ARG A 341 -4.20 37.27 -8.40
N ARG A 342 -5.13 36.97 -7.47
CA ARG A 342 -6.07 37.97 -6.92
C ARG A 342 -5.46 38.80 -5.80
N HIS A 343 -4.52 38.24 -5.05
CA HIS A 343 -3.94 38.86 -3.85
C HIS A 343 -2.41 38.88 -3.94
N PRO A 344 -1.76 39.52 -4.92
CA PRO A 344 -0.33 39.34 -5.18
C PRO A 344 0.61 39.72 -4.03
N THR A 345 0.16 40.55 -3.08
CA THR A 345 0.94 41.01 -1.93
C THR A 345 0.80 40.13 -0.68
N HIS A 346 -0.17 39.20 -0.66
CA HIS A 346 -0.46 38.42 0.53
C HIS A 346 0.73 37.54 0.94
N LYS A 347 1.01 37.51 2.25
CA LYS A 347 2.12 36.74 2.81
C LYS A 347 1.69 35.48 3.54
N VAL A 348 0.46 35.44 4.02
CA VAL A 348 -0.09 34.34 4.82
C VAL A 348 -1.52 34.06 4.40
N ILE A 349 -1.86 32.78 4.21
CA ILE A 349 -3.24 32.31 4.08
C ILE A 349 -3.62 31.59 5.37
N HIS A 350 -4.74 32.00 5.99
CA HIS A 350 -5.32 31.31 7.14
C HIS A 350 -6.16 30.12 6.68
N VAL A 351 -5.78 28.90 7.06
CA VAL A 351 -6.41 27.66 6.57
C VAL A 351 -7.14 26.94 7.69
N PHE A 352 -8.40 26.61 7.44
CA PHE A 352 -9.31 25.92 8.38
C PHE A 352 -9.71 24.55 7.81
N PRO A 353 -8.95 23.48 8.11
CA PRO A 353 -9.12 22.18 7.49
C PRO A 353 -10.09 21.25 8.23
N ALA A 354 -11.12 20.77 7.54
CA ALA A 354 -11.84 19.53 7.84
C ALA A 354 -11.63 18.56 6.67
N VAL A 355 -10.53 17.81 6.71
CA VAL A 355 -10.04 17.01 5.57
C VAL A 355 -9.56 15.61 5.98
N ALA A 356 -9.33 14.75 4.99
CA ALA A 356 -8.69 13.45 5.17
C ALA A 356 -7.16 13.58 5.25
N ALA A 357 -6.48 12.57 5.80
CA ALA A 357 -5.03 12.62 6.04
C ALA A 357 -4.16 12.94 4.81
N PRO A 358 -4.28 12.25 3.65
CA PRO A 358 -3.48 12.55 2.46
C PRO A 358 -3.85 13.89 1.82
N VAL A 359 -5.07 14.40 2.06
CA VAL A 359 -5.45 15.75 1.67
C VAL A 359 -4.67 16.78 2.50
N ALA A 360 -4.57 16.59 3.82
CA ALA A 360 -3.72 17.42 4.67
C ALA A 360 -2.24 17.39 4.26
N ILE A 361 -1.70 16.20 3.94
CA ILE A 361 -0.34 16.09 3.41
C ILE A 361 -0.21 16.87 2.10
N SER A 362 -1.20 16.79 1.21
CA SER A 362 -1.20 17.51 -0.07
C SER A 362 -1.18 19.04 0.11
N LEU A 363 -1.80 19.57 1.17
CA LEU A 363 -1.76 21.01 1.47
C LEU A 363 -0.34 21.54 1.61
N GLY A 364 0.54 20.78 2.27
CA GLY A 364 1.95 21.15 2.42
C GLY A 364 2.81 20.76 1.21
N PHE A 365 2.50 19.61 0.58
CA PHE A 365 3.29 19.01 -0.49
C PHE A 365 3.24 19.79 -1.81
N ASP A 366 2.06 20.32 -2.16
CA ASP A 366 1.88 21.05 -3.43
C ASP A 366 2.26 22.55 -3.33
N LEU A 367 2.87 22.98 -2.21
CA LEU A 367 3.39 24.34 -2.06
C LEU A 367 4.70 24.54 -2.83
N LEU A 368 4.79 25.66 -3.54
CA LEU A 368 6.01 26.10 -4.19
C LEU A 368 6.70 27.12 -3.28
N PRO A 369 7.90 26.80 -2.75
CA PRO A 369 8.51 27.63 -1.72
C PRO A 369 8.71 29.08 -2.12
N LYS A 370 9.09 29.35 -3.38
CA LYS A 370 9.36 30.71 -3.87
C LYS A 370 8.15 31.45 -4.45
N ALA A 371 6.99 30.80 -4.56
CA ALA A 371 5.85 31.35 -5.31
C ALA A 371 4.55 31.43 -4.49
N HIS A 372 4.35 30.52 -3.54
CA HIS A 372 3.15 30.51 -2.71
C HIS A 372 3.44 31.17 -1.35
N PRO A 373 2.43 31.80 -0.73
CA PRO A 373 2.54 32.37 0.61
C PRO A 373 2.74 31.28 1.69
N ALA A 374 3.00 31.70 2.91
CA ALA A 374 2.92 30.82 4.06
C ALA A 374 1.47 30.39 4.33
N LEU A 375 1.27 29.19 4.87
CA LEU A 375 -0.04 28.77 5.37
C LEU A 375 -0.02 28.78 6.90
N ALA A 376 -0.94 29.51 7.51
CA ALA A 376 -1.26 29.39 8.93
C ALA A 376 -2.34 28.33 9.10
N ILE A 377 -1.97 27.17 9.62
CA ILE A 377 -2.86 26.01 9.77
C ILE A 377 -3.51 26.06 11.14
N TYR A 378 -4.84 26.11 11.13
CA TYR A 378 -5.66 26.02 12.30
C TYR A 378 -6.12 24.58 12.53
N ASP A 379 -6.36 24.23 13.79
CA ASP A 379 -7.01 22.97 14.15
C ASP A 379 -8.21 23.22 15.07
N PHE A 380 -9.27 22.44 14.90
CA PHE A 380 -10.49 22.61 15.68
C PHE A 380 -10.33 21.92 17.04
N ASP A 381 -10.37 22.71 18.11
CA ASP A 381 -10.20 22.23 19.46
C ASP A 381 -11.53 22.34 20.22
N LYS A 382 -12.17 21.17 20.43
CA LYS A 382 -13.44 21.06 21.15
C LYS A 382 -13.37 21.60 22.58
N ARG A 383 -12.18 21.62 23.21
CA ARG A 383 -12.00 22.05 24.60
C ARG A 383 -12.17 23.57 24.74
N VAL A 384 -11.74 24.30 23.72
CA VAL A 384 -11.88 25.77 23.64
C VAL A 384 -13.03 26.20 22.73
N GLY A 385 -13.73 25.25 22.09
CA GLY A 385 -14.94 25.49 21.31
C GLY A 385 -14.69 26.17 19.96
N GLY A 386 -13.48 26.06 19.39
CA GLY A 386 -13.14 26.77 18.16
C GLY A 386 -11.80 26.40 17.55
N PHE A 387 -11.43 27.09 16.48
CA PHE A 387 -10.15 26.92 15.80
C PHE A 387 -9.02 27.69 16.51
N ALA A 388 -7.86 27.06 16.64
CA ALA A 388 -6.64 27.70 17.12
C ALA A 388 -5.52 27.52 16.09
N GLU A 389 -4.69 28.56 15.88
CA GLU A 389 -3.51 28.45 15.02
C GLU A 389 -2.53 27.48 15.68
N ARG A 390 -2.11 26.44 14.95
CA ARG A 390 -1.19 25.41 15.47
C ARG A 390 0.19 25.47 14.85
N ILE A 391 0.27 25.76 13.55
CA ILE A 391 1.55 25.80 12.86
C ILE A 391 1.52 26.68 11.61
N ARG A 392 2.68 27.23 11.27
CA ARG A 392 2.94 27.85 9.97
C ARG A 392 3.86 26.97 9.14
N VAL A 393 3.52 26.81 7.86
CA VAL A 393 4.37 26.15 6.87
C VAL A 393 4.66 27.09 5.72
N ASN A 394 5.72 26.79 4.95
CA ASN A 394 6.14 27.62 3.83
C ASN A 394 6.50 29.07 4.23
N HIS A 395 6.98 29.24 5.46
CA HIS A 395 7.49 30.49 6.01
C HIS A 395 9.02 30.47 5.95
N TYR A 396 9.62 31.52 5.37
CA TYR A 396 11.05 31.77 5.50
C TYR A 396 11.26 32.71 6.68
N GLU A 397 12.07 32.31 7.65
CA GLU A 397 12.59 33.21 8.68
C GLU A 397 13.54 34.25 8.09
#